data_AF-A0A8H2KAY9-F1
#
_entry.id   AF-A0A8H2KAY9-F1
#
_cell.length_a   1.000
_cell.length_b   1.000
_cell.length_c   1.000
_cell.angle_alpha   90.00
_cell.angle_beta   90.00
_cell.angle_gamma   90.00
#
_symmetry.space_group_name_H-M   'P 1'
#
loop_
_entity.id
_entity.type
_entity.pdbx_description
1 polymer ?
#
loop_
_entity_poly.entity_id
_entity_poly.type
_entity_poly.pdbx_seq_one_letter_code
_entity_poly.pdbx_strand_id
1 'polypeptide(L)'
;MTLTKKDQERYHQLAAVEEQPTGESIPGESHKGAAAAAIGHQLLIEALGSEEAVTKAIGGRPSLGNKTAGSGESPTIRFRVTERQRRGVTTLKQQMNLGTDSELVRVALDEYLSKHLQAGV
;
A
#
# COMPACT_ATOMS: atom_id res chain seq x y z
N MET A 1 -0.70 24.52 9.17
CA MET A 1 -1.40 24.17 10.42
C MET A 1 -0.39 23.53 11.35
N THR A 2 -0.17 24.08 12.54
CA THR A 2 0.73 23.51 13.55
C THR A 2 -0.07 22.59 14.47
N LEU A 3 0.34 21.33 14.54
CA LEU A 3 -0.24 20.33 15.44
C LEU A 3 -0.14 20.77 16.90
N THR A 4 -1.16 20.47 17.71
CA THR A 4 -1.12 20.77 19.14
C THR A 4 -0.09 19.88 19.84
N LYS A 5 0.41 20.29 21.01
CA LYS A 5 1.38 19.49 21.79
C LYS A 5 0.85 18.09 22.13
N LYS A 6 -0.46 18.00 22.42
CA LYS A 6 -1.13 16.73 22.69
C LYS A 6 -1.14 15.80 21.48
N ASP A 7 -1.33 16.36 20.28
CA ASP A 7 -1.27 15.58 19.05
C ASP A 7 0.16 15.13 18.75
N GLN A 8 1.15 16.00 18.98
CA GLN A 8 2.57 15.66 18.82
C GLN A 8 2.99 14.49 19.72
N GLU A 9 2.58 14.50 20.99
CA GLU A 9 2.84 13.41 21.94
C GLU A 9 2.15 12.11 21.51
N ARG A 10 0.89 12.20 21.06
CA ARG A 10 0.15 11.04 20.54
C ARG A 10 0.83 10.44 19.30
N TYR A 11 1.28 11.27 18.37
CA TYR A 11 2.01 10.80 17.17
C TYR A 11 3.36 10.19 17.53
N HIS A 12 4.08 10.75 18.50
CA HIS A 12 5.32 10.16 19.00
C HIS A 12 5.11 8.79 19.65
N GLN A 13 4.04 8.63 20.42
CA GLN A 13 3.71 7.33 21.03
C GLN A 13 3.35 6.29 19.98
N LEU A 14 2.59 6.66 18.95
CA LEU A 14 2.25 5.75 17.84
C LEU A 14 3.50 5.35 17.05
N ALA A 15 4.40 6.29 16.76
CA ALA A 15 5.66 6.02 16.07
C ALA A 15 6.55 5.05 16.87
N ALA A 16 6.63 5.22 18.19
CA ALA A 16 7.40 4.32 19.06
C ALA A 16 6.84 2.89 19.10
N VAL A 17 5.53 2.72 18.91
CA VAL A 17 4.88 1.39 18.80
C VAL A 17 5.16 0.74 17.45
N GLU A 18 5.21 1.52 16.36
CA GLU A 18 5.55 1.00 15.04
C GLU A 18 7.04 0.63 14.89
N GLU A 19 7.95 1.31 15.61
CA GLU A 19 9.39 1.01 15.62
C GLU A 19 9.76 -0.27 16.39
N GLN A 20 8.83 -0.85 17.15
CA GLN A 20 9.00 -2.15 17.83
C GLN A 20 8.17 -3.22 17.12
N PRO A 21 8.73 -3.96 16.14
CA PRO A 21 8.00 -4.96 15.36
C PRO A 21 7.88 -6.29 16.11
N THR A 22 7.58 -6.25 17.41
CA THR A 22 7.29 -7.45 18.21
C THR A 22 5.83 -7.88 18.11
N GLY A 23 5.02 -7.17 17.33
CA GLY A 23 3.64 -7.56 17.05
C GLY A 23 3.63 -8.82 16.18
N GLU A 24 3.39 -9.98 16.79
CA GLU A 24 2.98 -11.17 16.04
C GLU A 24 1.76 -10.79 15.20
N SER A 25 1.84 -11.03 13.88
CA SER A 25 0.71 -10.80 12.98
C SER A 25 -0.45 -11.67 13.45
N ILE A 26 -1.47 -11.05 14.02
CA ILE A 26 -2.68 -11.75 14.42
C ILE A 26 -3.35 -12.26 13.14
N PRO A 27 -3.66 -13.57 13.03
CA PRO A 27 -4.39 -14.08 11.89
C PRO A 27 -5.77 -13.43 11.87
N GLY A 28 -6.10 -12.77 10.75
CA GLY A 28 -7.37 -12.08 10.56
C GLY A 28 -7.78 -12.11 9.09
N GLU A 29 -9.10 -12.08 8.85
CA GLU A 29 -9.63 -11.98 7.49
C GLU A 29 -9.37 -10.58 6.92
N SER A 30 -8.59 -10.51 5.84
CA SER A 30 -8.33 -9.27 5.12
C SER A 30 -9.33 -9.11 3.98
N HIS A 31 -10.33 -8.26 4.18
CA HIS A 31 -11.25 -7.88 3.10
C HIS A 31 -10.59 -6.85 2.18
N LYS A 32 -11.01 -6.82 0.90
CA LYS A 32 -10.48 -5.89 -0.11
C LYS A 32 -11.60 -5.15 -0.83
N GLY A 33 -11.28 -3.99 -1.38
CA GLY A 33 -12.18 -3.22 -2.24
C GLY A 33 -13.48 -2.81 -1.54
N ALA A 34 -14.61 -2.98 -2.22
CA ALA A 34 -15.93 -2.55 -1.72
C ALA A 34 -16.30 -3.21 -0.38
N ALA A 35 -15.92 -4.48 -0.17
CA ALA A 35 -16.19 -5.18 1.08
C ALA A 35 -15.42 -4.56 2.26
N ALA A 36 -14.15 -4.22 2.06
CA ALA A 36 -13.35 -3.52 3.07
C ALA A 36 -13.90 -2.13 3.38
N ALA A 37 -14.35 -1.41 2.34
CA ALA A 37 -14.94 -0.09 2.49
C ALA A 37 -16.23 -0.15 3.32
N ALA A 38 -17.11 -1.13 3.08
CA ALA A 38 -18.34 -1.31 3.84
C ALA A 38 -18.07 -1.65 5.32
N ILE A 39 -17.13 -2.57 5.58
CA ILE A 39 -16.75 -2.97 6.94
C ILE A 39 -16.13 -1.80 7.69
N GLY A 40 -15.18 -1.09 7.06
CA GLY A 40 -14.55 0.08 7.66
C GLY A 40 -15.56 1.20 7.93
N HIS A 41 -16.52 1.39 7.03
CA HIS A 41 -17.58 2.38 7.21
C HIS A 41 -18.48 2.05 8.41
N GLN A 42 -18.91 0.79 8.54
CA GLN A 42 -19.71 0.34 9.68
C GLN A 42 -18.97 0.53 11.02
N LEU A 43 -17.68 0.19 11.05
CA LEU A 43 -16.83 0.38 12.23
C LEU A 43 -16.73 1.86 12.63
N LEU A 44 -16.65 2.77 11.64
CA LEU A 44 -16.65 4.21 11.90
C LEU A 44 -17.98 4.70 12.45
N ILE A 45 -19.12 4.18 11.99
CA ILE A 45 -20.45 4.51 12.55
C ILE A 45 -20.51 4.06 14.00
N GLU A 46 -20.05 2.85 14.32
CA GLU A 46 -20.02 2.34 15.69
C GLU A 46 -19.15 3.19 16.62
N ALA A 47 -18.00 3.65 16.13
CA ALA A 47 -17.07 4.47 16.90
C ALA A 47 -17.52 5.94 17.08
N LEU A 48 -18.18 6.52 16.06
CA LEU A 48 -18.55 7.94 16.03
C LEU A 48 -20.05 8.18 16.30
N GLY A 49 -20.84 7.12 16.41
CA GLY A 49 -22.23 7.11 16.86
C GLY A 49 -23.27 7.55 15.83
N SER A 50 -22.88 8.05 14.66
CA SER A 50 -23.82 8.41 13.59
C SER A 50 -23.13 8.59 12.23
N GLU A 51 -23.91 8.38 11.16
CA GLU A 51 -23.49 8.62 9.77
C GLU A 51 -22.99 10.05 9.53
N GLU A 52 -23.66 11.03 10.15
CA GLU A 52 -23.30 12.45 10.03
C GLU A 52 -21.94 12.74 10.69
N ALA A 53 -21.68 12.12 11.84
CA ALA A 53 -20.39 12.23 12.52
C ALA A 53 -19.27 11.56 11.72
N VAL A 54 -19.54 10.41 11.09
CA VAL A 54 -18.61 9.74 10.17
C VAL A 54 -18.31 10.65 8.97
N THR A 55 -19.34 11.19 8.32
CA THR A 55 -19.17 12.08 7.16
C THR A 55 -18.39 13.34 7.52
N LYS A 56 -18.66 13.93 8.69
CA LYS A 56 -17.96 15.09 9.22
C LYS A 56 -16.50 14.77 9.60
N ALA A 57 -16.23 13.60 10.16
CA ALA A 57 -14.89 13.16 10.56
C ALA A 57 -14.02 12.73 9.37
N ILE A 58 -14.62 12.06 8.39
CA ILE A 58 -13.98 11.77 7.10
C ILE A 58 -13.71 13.08 6.35
N GLY A 59 -14.58 14.08 6.54
CA GLY A 59 -14.27 15.50 6.34
C GLY A 59 -13.80 15.86 4.92
N GLY A 60 -14.13 15.02 3.93
CA GLY A 60 -13.42 14.96 2.67
C GLY A 60 -11.96 14.56 2.89
N ARG A 61 -11.55 13.37 2.46
CA ARG A 61 -10.15 12.95 2.51
C ARG A 61 -9.29 14.11 1.97
N PRO A 62 -8.35 14.67 2.75
CA PRO A 62 -7.39 15.59 2.20
C PRO A 62 -6.74 14.88 1.03
N SER A 63 -7.10 15.29 -0.18
CA SER A 63 -6.35 14.87 -1.36
C SER A 63 -4.97 15.45 -1.11
N LEU A 64 -3.98 14.59 -0.88
CA LEU A 64 -2.59 14.95 -1.06
C LEU A 64 -2.51 15.39 -2.52
N GLY A 65 -2.78 16.67 -2.77
CA GLY A 65 -3.22 17.13 -4.08
C GLY A 65 -2.17 16.79 -5.11
N ASN A 66 -2.38 15.69 -5.86
CA ASN A 66 -1.70 15.21 -7.06
C ASN A 66 -0.21 15.54 -7.30
N LYS A 67 0.59 15.91 -6.29
CA LYS A 67 1.89 16.57 -6.51
C LYS A 67 3.10 15.88 -5.90
N THR A 68 2.96 14.76 -5.19
CA THR A 68 4.13 14.03 -4.65
C THR A 68 4.16 12.53 -4.93
N ALA A 69 3.02 11.90 -5.25
CA ALA A 69 3.00 10.69 -6.05
C ALA A 69 2.49 11.12 -7.42
N GLY A 70 3.33 11.11 -8.45
CA GLY A 70 3.00 11.62 -9.78
C GLY A 70 1.65 11.07 -10.24
N SER A 71 0.61 11.91 -10.18
CA SER A 71 -0.72 11.56 -10.65
C SER A 71 -0.64 11.62 -12.18
N GLY A 72 -0.43 10.48 -12.79
CA GLY A 72 -0.30 10.27 -14.22
C GLY A 72 -0.26 8.77 -14.52
N GLU A 73 -0.54 8.38 -15.76
CA GLU A 73 -0.34 7.00 -16.18
C GLU A 73 1.10 6.58 -15.87
N SER A 74 1.26 5.44 -15.20
CA SER A 74 2.59 4.87 -14.99
C SER A 74 3.24 4.60 -16.35
N PRO A 75 4.52 4.99 -16.56
CA PRO A 75 5.24 4.65 -17.79
C PRO A 75 5.13 3.16 -18.07
N THR A 76 4.71 2.82 -19.29
CA THR A 76 4.45 1.43 -19.67
C THR A 76 5.49 0.96 -20.67
N ILE A 77 6.16 -0.16 -20.36
CA ILE A 77 7.07 -0.84 -21.27
C ILE A 77 6.32 -2.03 -21.88
N ARG A 78 6.24 -2.09 -23.22
CA ARG A 78 5.64 -3.23 -23.94
C ARG A 78 6.71 -3.98 -24.70
N PHE A 79 6.83 -5.27 -24.45
CA PHE A 79 7.74 -6.16 -25.16
C PHE A 79 7.11 -7.54 -25.37
N ARG A 80 7.55 -8.23 -26.42
CA ARG A 80 7.14 -9.62 -26.66
C ARG A 80 8.02 -10.55 -25.83
N VAL A 81 7.40 -11.58 -25.25
CA VAL A 81 8.09 -12.64 -24.54
C VAL A 81 7.82 -13.98 -25.22
N THR A 82 8.75 -14.90 -25.08
CA THR A 82 8.54 -16.29 -25.49
C THR A 82 7.48 -16.95 -24.62
N GLU A 83 6.87 -18.02 -25.12
CA GLU A 83 5.88 -18.78 -24.34
C GLU A 83 6.49 -19.38 -23.07
N ARG A 84 7.73 -19.85 -23.14
CA ARG A 84 8.49 -20.34 -21.98
C ARG A 84 8.63 -19.27 -20.90
N GLN A 85 8.99 -18.05 -21.26
CA GLN A 85 9.11 -16.94 -20.31
C GLN A 85 7.75 -16.57 -19.71
N ARG A 86 6.68 -16.57 -20.51
CA ARG A 86 5.32 -16.32 -20.01
C ARG A 86 4.90 -17.34 -18.97
N ARG A 87 5.15 -18.63 -19.21
CA ARG A 87 4.87 -19.69 -18.22
C ARG A 87 5.70 -19.50 -16.95
N GLY A 88 6.99 -19.17 -17.10
CA GLY A 88 7.88 -18.87 -15.99
C GLY A 88 7.39 -17.72 -15.10
N VAL A 89 6.89 -16.63 -15.68
CA VAL A 89 6.28 -15.50 -14.95
C VAL A 89 5.10 -15.98 -14.10
N THR A 90 4.20 -16.79 -14.65
CA THR A 90 3.05 -17.31 -13.92
C THR A 90 3.47 -18.17 -12.73
N THR A 91 4.41 -19.09 -12.94
CA THR A 91 4.92 -19.97 -11.88
C THR A 91 5.62 -19.19 -10.78
N LEU A 92 6.50 -18.25 -11.15
CA LEU A 92 7.27 -17.46 -10.19
C LEU A 92 6.36 -16.52 -9.39
N LYS A 93 5.34 -15.92 -10.03
CA LYS A 93 4.31 -15.13 -9.34
C LYS A 93 3.63 -15.91 -8.22
N GLN A 94 3.26 -17.17 -8.49
CA GLN A 94 2.64 -18.05 -7.50
C GLN A 94 3.59 -18.38 -6.35
N GLN A 95 4.87 -18.65 -6.66
CA GLN A 95 5.89 -18.95 -5.64
C GLN A 95 6.17 -17.75 -4.72
N MET A 96 6.14 -16.54 -5.27
CA MET A 96 6.39 -15.30 -4.52
C MET A 96 5.12 -14.69 -3.90
N ASN A 97 3.97 -15.35 -4.03
CA ASN A 97 2.66 -14.88 -3.55
C ASN A 97 2.31 -13.44 -4.00
N LEU A 98 2.67 -13.07 -5.23
CA LEU A 98 2.41 -11.74 -5.78
C LEU A 98 1.06 -11.67 -6.49
N GLY A 99 0.39 -10.52 -6.39
CA GLY A 99 -0.98 -10.36 -6.88
C GLY A 99 -1.06 -10.15 -8.40
N THR A 100 -0.01 -9.58 -9.01
CA THR A 100 -0.02 -9.21 -10.44
C THR A 100 1.28 -9.52 -11.14
N ASP A 101 1.20 -9.77 -12.46
CA ASP A 101 2.39 -9.97 -13.30
C ASP A 101 3.28 -8.72 -13.32
N SER A 102 2.66 -7.53 -13.24
CA SER A 102 3.38 -6.25 -13.18
C SER A 102 4.20 -6.11 -11.91
N GLU A 103 3.70 -6.61 -10.79
CA GLU A 103 4.43 -6.60 -9.51
C GLU A 103 5.67 -7.49 -9.58
N LEU A 104 5.55 -8.71 -10.12
CA LEU A 104 6.70 -9.59 -10.33
C LEU A 104 7.75 -8.95 -11.25
N VAL A 105 7.32 -8.38 -12.38
CA VAL A 105 8.25 -7.78 -13.34
C VAL A 105 8.97 -6.57 -12.75
N ARG A 106 8.32 -5.76 -11.91
CA ARG A 106 8.99 -4.66 -11.19
C ARG A 106 10.08 -5.18 -10.27
N VAL A 107 9.78 -6.18 -9.43
CA VAL A 107 10.77 -6.80 -8.52
C VAL A 107 11.97 -7.34 -9.30
N ALA A 108 11.72 -8.06 -10.40
CA ALA A 108 12.79 -8.60 -11.24
C ALA A 108 13.64 -7.51 -11.91
N LEU A 109 13.00 -6.41 -12.36
CA LEU A 109 13.71 -5.27 -12.92
C LEU A 109 14.55 -4.56 -11.85
N ASP A 110 14.01 -4.33 -10.66
CA ASP A 110 14.73 -3.69 -9.56
C ASP A 110 15.94 -4.52 -9.12
N GLU A 111 15.80 -5.85 -9.04
CA GLU A 111 16.90 -6.76 -8.74
C GLU A 111 17.99 -6.70 -9.83
N TYR A 112 17.58 -6.78 -11.10
CA TYR A 112 18.52 -6.74 -12.23
C TYR A 112 19.24 -5.39 -12.32
N LEU A 113 18.51 -4.29 -12.19
CA LEU A 113 19.06 -2.94 -12.21
C LEU A 113 19.99 -2.73 -11.02
N SER A 114 19.61 -3.11 -9.80
CA SER A 114 20.48 -2.99 -8.63
C SER A 114 21.77 -3.77 -8.81
N LYS A 115 21.68 -5.02 -9.28
CA LYS A 115 22.85 -5.89 -9.52
C LYS A 115 23.82 -5.33 -10.57
N HIS A 116 23.30 -4.70 -11.63
CA HIS A 116 24.11 -4.31 -12.78
C HIS A 116 24.47 -2.82 -12.82
N LEU A 117 23.68 -1.94 -12.21
CA LEU A 117 24.00 -0.51 -12.09
C LEU A 117 24.90 -0.21 -10.88
N GLN A 118 24.80 -0.97 -9.78
CA GLN A 118 25.72 -0.79 -8.65
C GLN A 118 27.10 -1.41 -8.89
N ALA A 119 27.22 -2.35 -9.84
CA ALA A 119 28.51 -2.93 -10.24
C ALA A 119 29.33 -2.02 -11.19
N GLY A 120 28.83 -0.83 -11.51
CA GLY A 120 29.44 0.11 -12.46
C GLY A 120 29.92 1.44 -11.84
N VAL A 121 30.01 1.53 -10.51
CA VAL A 121 30.59 2.67 -9.77
C VAL A 121 31.78 2.19 -8.96
#